data_AF-A0A0U1LX55-F1
#
_entry.id   AF-A0A0U1LX55-F1
#
_cell.length_a   1.000
_cell.length_b   1.000
_cell.length_c   1.000
_cell.angle_alpha   90.00
_cell.angle_beta   90.00
_cell.angle_gamma   90.00
#
_symmetry.space_group_name_H-M   'P 1'
#
loop_
_entity.id
_entity.type
_entity.pdbx_description
1 polymer ?
#
loop_
_entity_poly.entity_id
_entity_poly.type
_entity_poly.pdbx_seq_one_letter_code
_entity_poly.pdbx_strand_id
1 'polypeptide(L)'
;MSYRSAVSYTALAVFVASILLWIRNYSLPALSISKPAQSRMYWFAFGDSYSATGFDVSSTQPSASNPMGNTSPGLGTQSGGTIAGATIDNSLATWGFGDMTSQLATFQSNYASRPESAPWTVENAMASFWIGINDPQVYEENHLPESDLPEKLQRHAAMLTAYNDGLKNMVHQFSNDHKDATIVLYDSWSFMTRVLDNPTAYGYKDAMCMNTDGSSCLWWNNLHPGWTYHKNQADDMLASLAPLGW
;
A
#
# COMPACT_ATOMS: atom_id res chain seq x y z
N MET A 1 20.43 20.82 22.18
CA MET A 1 19.40 20.09 21.43
C MET A 1 19.53 20.45 19.96
N SER A 2 19.96 19.51 19.12
CA SER A 2 20.24 19.72 17.69
C SER A 2 19.18 18.98 16.87
N TYR A 3 18.58 19.64 15.89
CA TYR A 3 17.57 19.14 14.95
C TYR A 3 18.03 17.93 14.10
N ARG A 4 19.26 17.43 14.29
CA ARG A 4 19.83 16.28 13.58
C ARG A 4 19.39 14.91 14.13
N SER A 5 18.79 14.84 15.32
CA SER A 5 18.47 13.56 15.99
C SER A 5 17.06 13.03 15.74
N ALA A 6 16.14 13.87 15.23
CA ALA A 6 14.73 13.48 15.07
C ALA A 6 14.46 12.74 13.74
N VAL A 7 15.21 13.05 12.68
CA VAL A 7 14.98 12.50 11.33
C VAL A 7 15.48 11.04 11.21
N SER A 8 16.45 10.62 12.03
CA SER A 8 17.02 9.26 11.99
C SER A 8 16.17 8.18 12.64
N TYR A 9 15.09 8.52 13.36
CA TYR A 9 14.15 7.53 13.88
C TYR A 9 12.98 7.29 12.94
N THR A 10 12.46 8.34 12.31
CA THR A 10 11.27 8.26 11.47
C THR A 10 11.56 7.58 10.12
N ALA A 11 12.76 7.79 9.56
CA ALA A 11 13.16 7.16 8.30
C ALA A 11 13.48 5.65 8.42
N LEU A 12 13.73 5.12 9.63
CA LEU A 12 13.92 3.68 9.83
C LEU A 12 12.59 2.94 10.08
N ALA A 13 11.48 3.68 10.26
CA ALA A 13 10.28 3.18 10.92
C ALA A 13 9.10 2.78 10.00
N VAL A 14 9.29 2.76 8.67
CA VAL A 14 8.16 2.93 7.74
C VAL A 14 8.18 1.97 6.56
N PHE A 15 8.35 0.65 6.71
CA PHE A 15 8.42 -0.20 5.50
C PHE A 15 7.74 -1.56 5.67
N VAL A 16 6.56 -1.74 5.05
CA VAL A 16 5.89 -3.05 4.95
C VAL A 16 5.28 -3.31 3.57
N ALA A 17 5.36 -4.60 3.21
CA ALA A 17 4.96 -5.21 1.95
C ALA A 17 3.47 -5.06 1.62
N SER A 18 3.16 -5.07 0.32
CA SER A 18 1.82 -4.90 -0.21
C SER A 18 1.31 -6.22 -0.79
N ILE A 19 0.05 -6.57 -0.52
CA ILE A 19 -0.60 -7.76 -1.09
C ILE A 19 -1.51 -7.31 -2.22
N LEU A 20 -1.45 -8.01 -3.36
CA LEU A 20 -2.35 -7.82 -4.48
C LEU A 20 -3.10 -9.12 -4.79
N LEU A 21 -4.42 -9.03 -4.94
CA LEU A 21 -5.33 -10.13 -5.23
C LEU A 21 -6.01 -9.90 -6.59
N TRP A 22 -6.04 -10.93 -7.42
CA TRP A 22 -6.86 -11.04 -8.64
C TRP A 22 -7.66 -12.33 -8.57
N ILE A 23 -8.96 -12.32 -8.89
CA ILE A 23 -9.85 -13.48 -8.70
C ILE A 23 -10.12 -14.11 -10.08
N ARG A 24 -9.98 -15.44 -10.24
CA ARG A 24 -10.17 -16.14 -11.53
C ARG A 24 -11.14 -17.31 -11.39
N ASN A 25 -12.14 -17.38 -12.29
CA ASN A 25 -13.07 -18.50 -12.36
C ASN A 25 -12.58 -19.66 -13.27
N TYR A 26 -13.10 -20.84 -12.93
CA TYR A 26 -12.75 -22.22 -13.28
C TYR A 26 -12.39 -22.64 -14.72
N SER A 27 -11.65 -23.76 -14.76
CA SER A 27 -11.22 -24.57 -15.91
C SER A 27 -12.35 -24.93 -16.89
N LEU A 28 -12.22 -24.48 -18.14
CA LEU A 28 -12.88 -25.06 -19.31
C LEU A 28 -11.82 -25.71 -20.23
N PRO A 29 -12.17 -26.78 -20.98
CA PRO A 29 -11.24 -27.43 -21.89
C PRO A 29 -10.79 -26.44 -22.96
N ALA A 30 -9.51 -26.54 -23.34
CA ALA A 30 -8.76 -25.61 -24.17
C ALA A 30 -9.59 -24.98 -25.32
N LEU A 31 -10.15 -23.80 -25.05
CA LEU A 31 -10.56 -22.85 -26.06
C LEU A 31 -9.48 -21.77 -26.10
N SER A 32 -8.94 -21.55 -27.29
CA SER A 32 -8.07 -20.42 -27.59
C SER A 32 -8.85 -19.12 -27.32
N ILE A 33 -8.73 -18.59 -26.11
CA ILE A 33 -9.25 -17.28 -25.75
C ILE A 33 -8.19 -16.25 -26.17
N SER A 34 -8.45 -15.58 -27.29
CA SER A 34 -7.78 -14.31 -27.59
C SER A 34 -7.96 -13.37 -26.40
N LYS A 35 -6.87 -12.74 -25.94
CA LYS A 35 -6.83 -11.70 -24.91
C LYS A 35 -8.06 -10.77 -25.11
N PRO A 36 -8.99 -10.65 -24.15
CA PRO A 36 -10.16 -9.81 -24.35
C PRO A 36 -9.68 -8.38 -24.63
N ALA A 37 -10.27 -7.72 -25.62
CA ALA A 37 -10.07 -6.29 -25.81
C ALA A 37 -10.44 -5.57 -24.50
N GLN A 38 -9.43 -5.02 -23.82
CA GLN A 38 -9.46 -4.08 -22.70
C GLN A 38 -10.84 -3.90 -22.03
N SER A 39 -11.29 -4.90 -21.25
CA SER A 39 -12.45 -4.75 -20.38
C SER A 39 -12.12 -3.74 -19.28
N ARG A 40 -13.12 -2.94 -18.86
CA ARG A 40 -12.97 -2.04 -17.72
C ARG A 40 -12.56 -2.86 -16.49
N MET A 41 -11.41 -2.53 -15.91
CA MET A 41 -10.93 -3.08 -14.64
C MET A 41 -11.48 -2.27 -13.48
N TYR A 42 -11.87 -2.97 -12.42
CA TYR A 42 -12.27 -2.39 -11.13
C TYR A 42 -11.16 -2.69 -10.13
N TRP A 43 -10.55 -1.63 -9.60
CA TRP A 43 -9.51 -1.75 -8.59
C TRP A 43 -10.02 -1.24 -7.24
N PHE A 44 -10.05 -2.12 -6.25
CA PHE A 44 -10.34 -1.81 -4.86
C PHE A 44 -9.04 -1.76 -4.07
N ALA A 45 -8.67 -0.58 -3.56
CA ALA A 45 -7.48 -0.41 -2.73
C ALA A 45 -7.86 -0.25 -1.26
N PHE A 46 -7.12 -0.95 -0.40
CA PHE A 46 -7.30 -0.99 1.04
C PHE A 46 -5.98 -0.71 1.75
N GLY A 47 -6.07 -0.08 2.91
CA GLY A 47 -4.97 0.19 3.82
C GLY A 47 -3.98 1.23 3.32
N ASP A 48 -4.18 1.87 2.16
CA ASP A 48 -3.28 2.92 1.74
C ASP A 48 -3.52 4.22 2.55
N SER A 49 -2.46 4.77 3.14
CA SER A 49 -2.46 6.07 3.82
C SER A 49 -1.74 7.15 3.01
N TYR A 50 -0.89 6.72 2.08
CA TYR A 50 -0.18 7.58 1.15
C TYR A 50 -1.14 8.15 0.11
N SER A 51 -2.15 7.37 -0.28
CA SER A 51 -3.03 7.62 -1.41
C SER A 51 -4.52 7.81 -1.16
N ALA A 52 -4.91 7.83 0.11
CA ALA A 52 -6.29 8.00 0.50
C ALA A 52 -6.75 9.44 0.22
N THR A 53 -7.54 9.60 -0.84
CA THR A 53 -8.18 10.87 -1.18
C THR A 53 -9.43 11.14 -0.34
N GLY A 54 -9.78 10.29 0.62
CA GLY A 54 -11.05 10.43 1.36
C GLY A 54 -12.27 10.18 0.47
N PHE A 55 -12.21 9.10 -0.32
CA PHE A 55 -13.29 8.68 -1.20
C PHE A 55 -14.61 8.50 -0.45
N ASP A 56 -15.66 9.19 -0.91
CA ASP A 56 -17.02 9.12 -0.42
C ASP A 56 -17.86 8.20 -1.32
N VAL A 57 -18.28 7.06 -0.77
CA VAL A 57 -19.10 6.06 -1.48
C VAL A 57 -20.45 6.60 -1.96
N SER A 58 -20.95 7.69 -1.38
CA SER A 58 -22.22 8.33 -1.74
C SER A 58 -22.09 9.40 -2.83
N SER A 59 -20.87 9.74 -3.22
CA SER A 59 -20.55 10.81 -4.18
C SER A 59 -20.20 10.25 -5.58
N THR A 60 -19.60 11.09 -6.43
CA THR A 60 -19.25 10.75 -7.82
C THR A 60 -18.39 9.49 -7.87
N GLN A 61 -18.85 8.48 -8.60
CA GLN A 61 -18.17 7.18 -8.66
C GLN A 61 -17.06 7.16 -9.73
N PRO A 62 -16.04 6.29 -9.59
CA PRO A 62 -15.00 6.10 -10.58
C PRO A 62 -15.54 5.78 -11.98
N SER A 63 -14.89 6.34 -13.00
CA SER A 63 -15.21 6.10 -14.41
C SER A 63 -13.96 6.19 -15.29
N ALA A 64 -14.04 5.77 -16.55
CA ALA A 64 -12.90 5.82 -17.46
C ALA A 64 -12.37 7.25 -17.69
N SER A 65 -13.24 8.27 -17.67
CA SER A 65 -12.87 9.68 -17.80
C SER A 65 -12.55 10.35 -16.47
N ASN A 66 -12.89 9.73 -15.35
CA ASN A 66 -12.61 10.20 -14.00
C ASN A 66 -12.30 9.00 -13.08
N PRO A 67 -11.07 8.44 -13.17
CA PRO A 67 -10.73 7.18 -12.51
C PRO A 67 -10.82 7.23 -10.99
N MET A 68 -10.71 8.41 -10.38
CA MET A 68 -10.82 8.58 -8.93
C MET A 68 -12.26 8.83 -8.47
N GLY A 69 -13.17 9.20 -9.37
CA GLY A 69 -14.56 9.50 -9.04
C GLY A 69 -14.70 10.81 -8.25
N ASN A 70 -14.65 10.73 -6.93
CA ASN A 70 -14.70 11.89 -6.06
C ASN A 70 -13.40 12.04 -5.28
N THR A 71 -13.11 13.31 -5.00
CA THR A 71 -11.87 13.80 -4.41
C THR A 71 -10.63 13.52 -5.26
N SER A 72 -10.07 14.58 -5.84
CA SER A 72 -8.83 14.49 -6.60
C SER A 72 -7.63 14.24 -5.68
N PRO A 73 -6.61 13.49 -6.14
CA PRO A 73 -5.31 13.44 -5.50
C PRO A 73 -4.77 14.86 -5.24
N GLY A 74 -4.34 15.14 -4.01
CA GLY A 74 -3.70 16.41 -3.65
C GLY A 74 -2.27 16.54 -4.19
N LEU A 75 -1.65 17.71 -3.99
CA LEU A 75 -0.20 17.90 -4.19
C LEU A 75 0.59 17.20 -3.07
N GLY A 76 1.73 16.58 -3.39
CA GLY A 76 2.62 15.93 -2.42
C GLY A 76 2.98 14.49 -2.77
N THR A 77 2.82 13.55 -1.84
CA THR A 77 2.46 12.17 -2.25
C THR A 77 1.27 12.38 -3.20
N GLN A 78 1.39 12.07 -4.49
CA GLN A 78 0.39 12.49 -5.52
C GLN A 78 -0.89 11.66 -5.44
N SER A 79 -1.44 11.68 -4.24
CA SER A 79 -2.45 10.81 -3.71
C SER A 79 -2.99 11.33 -2.35
N GLY A 80 -2.54 12.50 -1.87
CA GLY A 80 -3.31 13.32 -0.91
C GLY A 80 -3.18 12.93 0.56
N GLY A 81 -1.97 12.67 1.06
CA GLY A 81 -1.77 12.24 2.46
C GLY A 81 -2.34 13.20 3.52
N THR A 82 -3.47 12.81 4.12
CA THR A 82 -3.61 12.34 5.52
C THR A 82 -4.97 11.68 5.67
N ILE A 83 -5.04 10.35 5.59
CA ILE A 83 -6.07 9.52 6.24
C ILE A 83 -5.38 8.21 6.64
N ALA A 84 -5.57 7.79 7.89
CA ALA A 84 -4.98 6.54 8.38
C ALA A 84 -5.70 5.29 7.83
N GLY A 85 -5.10 4.11 7.99
CA GLY A 85 -5.75 2.87 7.56
C GLY A 85 -4.82 1.71 7.24
N ALA A 86 -3.52 1.99 7.09
CA ALA A 86 -2.47 0.97 6.90
C ALA A 86 -2.16 0.15 8.17
N THR A 87 -3.18 -0.08 9.00
CA THR A 87 -3.17 -0.93 10.19
C THR A 87 -4.15 -2.08 10.00
N ILE A 88 -3.81 -3.26 10.53
CA ILE A 88 -4.70 -4.43 10.48
C ILE A 88 -5.73 -4.42 11.62
N ASP A 89 -5.51 -3.64 12.67
CA ASP A 89 -6.33 -3.61 13.89
C ASP A 89 -6.51 -2.19 14.44
N ASN A 90 -7.77 -1.74 14.52
CA ASN A 90 -8.20 -0.48 15.15
C ASN A 90 -7.77 -0.32 16.61
N SER A 91 -7.48 -1.42 17.32
CA SER A 91 -6.95 -1.35 18.69
C SER A 91 -5.53 -0.79 18.75
N LEU A 92 -4.79 -0.87 17.64
CA LEU A 92 -3.45 -0.30 17.52
C LEU A 92 -3.54 1.21 17.26
N ALA A 93 -4.29 1.64 16.25
CA ALA A 93 -4.39 3.05 15.85
C ALA A 93 -5.82 3.61 16.01
N THR A 94 -6.04 4.39 17.07
CA THR A 94 -7.34 5.00 17.42
C THR A 94 -7.60 6.36 16.77
N TRP A 95 -6.99 6.61 15.61
CA TRP A 95 -6.97 7.94 14.98
C TRP A 95 -8.28 8.36 14.30
N GLY A 96 -9.34 7.53 14.38
CA GLY A 96 -10.68 7.90 13.93
C GLY A 96 -10.94 7.76 12.41
N PHE A 97 -10.02 7.15 11.66
CA PHE A 97 -10.11 7.01 10.20
C PHE A 97 -10.43 5.59 9.71
N GLY A 98 -10.58 4.63 10.63
CA GLY A 98 -10.84 3.21 10.33
C GLY A 98 -9.61 2.47 9.79
N ASP A 99 -9.34 1.29 10.35
CA ASP A 99 -8.34 0.34 9.87
C ASP A 99 -8.73 -0.32 8.52
N MET A 100 -7.83 -1.15 8.01
CA MET A 100 -8.08 -1.94 6.79
C MET A 100 -9.38 -2.76 6.89
N THR A 101 -9.69 -3.31 8.07
CA THR A 101 -10.93 -4.06 8.31
C THR A 101 -12.18 -3.19 8.13
N SER A 102 -12.14 -1.93 8.57
CA SER A 102 -13.22 -0.96 8.42
C SER A 102 -13.40 -0.53 6.97
N GLN A 103 -12.30 -0.39 6.23
CA GLN A 103 -12.35 -0.13 4.78
C GLN A 103 -12.95 -1.33 4.04
N LEU A 104 -12.61 -2.56 4.43
CA LEU A 104 -13.22 -3.77 3.88
C LEU A 104 -14.73 -3.85 4.19
N ALA A 105 -15.16 -3.48 5.40
CA ALA A 105 -16.58 -3.41 5.76
C ALA A 105 -17.34 -2.37 4.90
N THR A 106 -16.69 -1.27 4.56
CA THR A 106 -17.22 -0.26 3.63
C THR A 106 -17.40 -0.84 2.23
N PHE A 107 -16.41 -1.58 1.73
CA PHE A 107 -16.53 -2.31 0.45
C PHE A 107 -17.67 -3.35 0.50
N GLN A 108 -17.76 -4.14 1.57
CA GLN A 108 -18.79 -5.16 1.73
C GLN A 108 -20.20 -4.56 1.69
N SER A 109 -20.39 -3.39 2.31
CA SER A 109 -21.70 -2.74 2.40
C SER A 109 -22.14 -2.07 1.09
N ASN A 110 -21.19 -1.59 0.28
CA ASN A 110 -21.50 -0.74 -0.89
C ASN A 110 -21.22 -1.40 -2.24
N TYR A 111 -20.23 -2.27 -2.33
CA TYR A 111 -19.72 -2.79 -3.61
C TYR A 111 -19.76 -4.31 -3.72
N ALA A 112 -19.88 -5.08 -2.62
CA ALA A 112 -19.95 -6.54 -2.71
C ALA A 112 -21.16 -7.06 -3.51
N SER A 113 -22.26 -6.30 -3.52
CA SER A 113 -23.46 -6.59 -4.31
C SER A 113 -23.31 -6.30 -5.81
N ARG A 114 -22.17 -5.74 -6.25
CA ARG A 114 -21.88 -5.35 -7.64
C ARG A 114 -22.94 -4.37 -8.19
N PRO A 115 -23.09 -3.19 -7.57
CA PRO A 115 -24.10 -2.22 -7.98
C PRO A 115 -23.88 -1.75 -9.42
N GLU A 116 -24.89 -1.14 -10.04
CA GLU A 116 -24.80 -0.58 -11.40
C GLU A 116 -23.67 0.46 -11.55
N SER A 117 -23.31 1.16 -10.46
CA SER A 117 -22.16 2.07 -10.42
C SER A 117 -20.81 1.35 -10.53
N ALA A 118 -20.73 0.10 -10.07
CA ALA A 118 -19.53 -0.73 -10.10
C ALA A 118 -19.87 -2.21 -10.38
N PRO A 119 -20.28 -2.56 -11.62
CA PRO A 119 -20.67 -3.92 -11.99
C PRO A 119 -19.44 -4.80 -12.27
N TRP A 120 -18.60 -4.96 -11.25
CA TRP A 120 -17.41 -5.80 -11.33
C TRP A 120 -17.78 -7.29 -11.36
N THR A 121 -16.96 -8.06 -12.05
CA THR A 121 -16.96 -9.52 -12.09
C THR A 121 -15.64 -10.01 -11.53
N VAL A 122 -15.51 -11.31 -11.27
CA VAL A 122 -14.23 -11.84 -10.77
C VAL A 122 -13.13 -11.63 -11.82
N GLU A 123 -13.45 -11.71 -13.11
CA GLU A 123 -12.50 -11.58 -14.21
C GLU A 123 -11.97 -10.17 -14.43
N ASN A 124 -12.66 -9.13 -13.94
CA ASN A 124 -12.26 -7.73 -14.12
C ASN A 124 -12.14 -6.94 -12.81
N ALA A 125 -11.95 -7.63 -11.68
CA ALA A 125 -11.70 -7.02 -10.39
C ALA A 125 -10.29 -7.32 -9.89
N MET A 126 -9.67 -6.33 -9.25
CA MET A 126 -8.42 -6.44 -8.52
C MET A 126 -8.60 -5.81 -7.14
N ALA A 127 -8.04 -6.43 -6.11
CA ALA A 127 -7.95 -5.86 -4.77
C ALA A 127 -6.49 -5.69 -4.37
N SER A 128 -6.15 -4.58 -3.71
CA SER A 128 -4.82 -4.34 -3.15
C SER A 128 -4.89 -4.00 -1.68
N PHE A 129 -3.97 -4.53 -0.89
CA PHE A 129 -3.87 -4.30 0.55
C PHE A 129 -2.47 -3.75 0.86
N TRP A 130 -2.43 -2.53 1.38
CA TRP A 130 -1.23 -1.87 1.87
C TRP A 130 -1.32 -1.88 3.40
N ILE A 131 -0.62 -2.79 4.06
CA ILE A 131 -0.76 -2.99 5.51
C ILE A 131 0.60 -3.05 6.19
N GLY A 132 0.63 -2.83 7.50
CA GLY A 132 1.79 -3.10 8.32
C GLY A 132 2.73 -1.93 8.52
N ILE A 133 2.62 -0.86 7.73
CA ILE A 133 3.56 0.25 7.85
C ILE A 133 3.41 0.98 9.18
N ASN A 134 2.19 1.02 9.71
CA ASN A 134 1.87 1.66 10.99
C ASN A 134 1.95 0.66 12.15
N ASP A 135 1.73 -0.65 11.91
CA ASP A 135 1.48 -1.62 12.98
C ASP A 135 2.69 -1.77 13.94
N PRO A 136 3.94 -2.02 13.48
CA PRO A 136 5.10 -2.10 14.37
C PRO A 136 5.38 -0.78 15.07
N GLN A 137 5.24 0.35 14.36
CA GLN A 137 5.51 1.68 14.91
C GLN A 137 4.51 1.99 16.04
N VAL A 138 3.22 1.87 15.76
CA VAL A 138 2.15 2.18 16.70
C VAL A 138 2.13 1.19 17.85
N TYR A 139 2.41 -0.09 17.60
CA TYR A 139 2.58 -1.07 18.67
C TYR A 139 3.72 -0.66 19.62
N GLU A 140 4.88 -0.30 19.08
CA GLU A 140 6.02 0.17 19.87
C GLU A 140 5.69 1.41 20.69
N GLU A 141 5.08 2.42 20.07
CA GLU A 141 4.71 3.68 20.72
C GLU A 141 3.72 3.48 21.87
N ASN A 142 2.78 2.54 21.73
CA ASN A 142 1.69 2.35 22.69
C ASN A 142 1.98 1.30 23.78
N HIS A 143 2.87 0.34 23.52
CA HIS A 143 3.01 -0.85 24.38
C HIS A 143 4.40 -1.07 24.95
N LEU A 144 5.44 -0.41 24.41
CA LEU A 144 6.81 -0.60 24.88
C LEU A 144 7.30 0.64 25.65
N PRO A 145 8.12 0.45 26.70
CA PRO A 145 8.69 1.57 27.43
C PRO A 145 9.66 2.36 26.53
N GLU A 146 9.79 3.66 26.81
CA GLU A 146 10.82 4.48 26.17
C GLU A 146 12.21 3.91 26.46
N SER A 147 13.07 3.92 25.45
CA SER A 147 14.47 3.49 25.57
C SER A 147 15.38 4.40 24.78
N ASP A 148 16.69 4.17 24.88
CA ASP A 148 17.64 4.89 24.05
C ASP A 148 17.51 4.55 22.55
N LEU A 149 18.20 5.36 21.74
CA LEU A 149 18.24 5.24 20.28
C LEU A 149 18.64 3.84 19.79
N PRO A 150 19.80 3.30 20.19
CA PRO A 150 20.20 1.97 19.79
C PRO A 150 19.17 0.88 20.09
N GLU A 151 18.62 0.85 21.31
CA GLU A 151 17.70 -0.22 21.71
C GLU A 151 16.37 -0.14 20.94
N LYS A 152 15.83 1.08 20.78
CA LYS A 152 14.58 1.27 20.02
C LYS A 152 14.77 0.88 18.54
N LEU A 153 15.88 1.23 17.90
CA LEU A 153 16.15 0.80 16.52
C LEU A 153 16.24 -0.72 16.41
N GLN A 154 16.88 -1.39 17.38
CA GLN A 154 17.01 -2.84 17.38
C GLN A 154 15.65 -3.53 17.54
N ARG A 155 14.81 -3.06 18.48
CA ARG A 155 13.46 -3.60 18.66
C ARG A 155 12.60 -3.37 17.42
N HIS A 156 12.64 -2.18 16.86
CA HIS A 156 11.89 -1.84 15.66
C HIS A 156 12.27 -2.76 14.48
N ALA A 157 13.57 -2.97 14.25
CA ALA A 157 14.05 -3.88 13.21
C ALA A 157 13.58 -5.34 13.44
N ALA A 158 13.56 -5.80 14.70
CA ALA A 158 13.06 -7.13 15.04
C ALA A 158 11.54 -7.27 14.78
N MET A 159 10.75 -6.25 15.14
CA MET A 159 9.31 -6.23 14.85
C MET A 159 9.01 -6.21 13.36
N LEU A 160 9.75 -5.41 12.58
CA LEU A 160 9.62 -5.38 11.11
C LEU A 160 9.95 -6.74 10.49
N THR A 161 11.00 -7.41 10.98
CA THR A 161 11.37 -8.76 10.53
C THR A 161 10.24 -9.74 10.81
N ALA A 162 9.76 -9.78 12.06
CA ALA A 162 8.68 -10.67 12.47
C ALA A 162 7.37 -10.41 11.70
N TYR A 163 7.03 -9.14 11.48
CA TYR A 163 5.85 -8.75 10.71
C TYR A 163 5.97 -9.22 9.26
N ASN A 164 7.09 -8.93 8.59
CA ASN A 164 7.29 -9.31 7.19
C ASN A 164 7.32 -10.84 6.98
N ASP A 165 7.90 -11.58 7.92
CA ASP A 165 7.87 -13.05 7.88
C ASP A 165 6.46 -13.59 8.11
N GLY A 166 5.73 -13.02 9.07
CA GLY A 166 4.32 -13.35 9.31
C GLY A 166 3.45 -13.08 8.08
N LEU A 167 3.64 -11.93 7.44
CA LEU A 167 2.92 -11.51 6.23
C LEU A 167 3.20 -12.46 5.06
N LYS A 168 4.47 -12.82 4.82
CA LYS A 168 4.87 -13.80 3.80
C LYS A 168 4.21 -15.16 4.04
N ASN A 169 4.23 -15.64 5.28
CA ASN A 169 3.60 -16.91 5.64
C ASN A 169 2.08 -16.88 5.45
N MET A 170 1.42 -15.79 5.86
CA MET A 170 -0.02 -15.60 5.67
C MET A 170 -0.38 -15.59 4.18
N VAL A 171 0.36 -14.86 3.34
CA VAL A 171 0.11 -14.81 1.89
C VAL A 171 0.34 -16.17 1.25
N HIS A 172 1.38 -16.89 1.66
CA HIS A 172 1.64 -18.24 1.18
C HIS A 172 0.49 -19.20 1.54
N GLN A 173 -0.02 -19.16 2.77
CA GLN A 173 -1.19 -19.94 3.18
C GLN A 173 -2.44 -19.54 2.40
N PHE A 174 -2.73 -18.24 2.30
CA PHE A 174 -3.87 -17.71 1.57
C PHE A 174 -3.83 -18.12 0.09
N SER A 175 -2.66 -18.08 -0.55
CA SER A 175 -2.46 -18.57 -1.92
C SER A 175 -2.60 -20.09 -2.06
N ASN A 176 -2.40 -20.84 -0.98
CA ASN A 176 -2.65 -22.28 -0.96
C ASN A 176 -4.13 -22.63 -0.82
N ASP A 177 -4.86 -21.87 -0.02
CA ASP A 177 -6.27 -22.10 0.23
C ASP A 177 -7.17 -21.53 -0.89
N HIS A 178 -6.71 -20.49 -1.59
CA HIS A 178 -7.46 -19.79 -2.64
C HIS A 178 -6.83 -19.96 -4.03
N LYS A 179 -6.90 -21.18 -4.57
CA LYS A 179 -6.42 -21.50 -5.94
C LYS A 179 -7.27 -20.88 -7.04
N ASP A 180 -8.44 -20.36 -6.68
CA ASP A 180 -9.34 -19.55 -7.51
C ASP A 180 -8.94 -18.06 -7.55
N ALA A 181 -7.84 -17.67 -6.91
CA ALA A 181 -7.27 -16.35 -7.00
C ALA A 181 -5.79 -16.40 -7.42
N THR A 182 -5.36 -15.43 -8.23
CA THR A 182 -3.95 -15.11 -8.41
C THR A 182 -3.55 -14.09 -7.36
N ILE A 183 -2.57 -14.45 -6.56
CA ILE A 183 -2.17 -13.70 -5.38
C ILE A 183 -0.70 -13.37 -5.55
N VAL A 184 -0.39 -12.08 -5.44
CA VAL A 184 0.95 -11.53 -5.60
C VAL A 184 1.33 -10.81 -4.32
N LEU A 185 2.55 -11.07 -3.84
CA LEU A 185 3.19 -10.27 -2.81
C LEU A 185 4.22 -9.34 -3.46
N TYR A 186 4.10 -8.05 -3.20
CA TYR A 186 5.10 -7.06 -3.57
C TYR A 186 5.95 -6.68 -2.36
N ASP A 187 7.26 -6.92 -2.44
CA ASP A 187 8.22 -6.65 -1.37
C ASP A 187 8.70 -5.19 -1.41
N SER A 188 7.84 -4.29 -0.93
CA SER A 188 8.13 -2.86 -0.82
C SER A 188 9.31 -2.56 0.12
N TRP A 189 9.57 -3.43 1.12
CA TRP A 189 10.72 -3.33 2.01
C TRP A 189 12.01 -3.39 1.21
N SER A 190 12.17 -4.47 0.44
CA SER A 190 13.36 -4.67 -0.39
C SER A 190 13.53 -3.56 -1.42
N PHE A 191 12.44 -3.06 -2.01
CA PHE A 191 12.51 -1.92 -2.93
C PHE A 191 13.02 -0.65 -2.25
N MET A 192 12.44 -0.27 -1.11
CA MET A 192 12.91 0.92 -0.39
C MET A 192 14.37 0.77 0.04
N THR A 193 14.78 -0.39 0.56
CA THR A 193 16.19 -0.61 0.94
C THR A 193 17.13 -0.34 -0.23
N ARG A 194 16.81 -0.83 -1.43
CA ARG A 194 17.59 -0.55 -2.65
C ARG A 194 17.68 0.95 -2.96
N VAL A 195 16.57 1.68 -2.78
CA VAL A 195 16.53 3.14 -2.99
C VAL A 195 17.36 3.89 -1.94
N LEU A 196 17.28 3.51 -0.66
CA LEU A 196 18.05 4.12 0.41
C LEU A 196 19.55 3.85 0.30
N ASP A 197 19.94 2.66 -0.16
CA ASP A 197 21.34 2.28 -0.36
C ASP A 197 21.98 2.97 -1.57
N ASN A 198 21.19 3.28 -2.61
CA ASN A 198 21.67 3.95 -3.82
C ASN A 198 20.68 5.00 -4.37
N PRO A 199 20.42 6.10 -3.64
CA PRO A 199 19.40 7.08 -3.99
C PRO A 199 19.65 7.76 -5.34
N THR A 200 20.93 7.92 -5.72
CA THR A 200 21.30 8.55 -6.99
C THR A 200 20.90 7.73 -8.21
N ALA A 201 20.84 6.40 -8.11
CA ALA A 201 20.38 5.54 -9.21
C ALA A 201 18.88 5.74 -9.52
N TYR A 202 18.12 6.27 -8.56
CA TYR A 202 16.69 6.52 -8.66
C TYR A 202 16.36 8.01 -8.86
N GLY A 203 17.37 8.84 -9.11
CA GLY A 203 17.21 10.27 -9.40
C GLY A 203 17.13 11.19 -8.17
N TYR A 204 17.44 10.69 -6.97
CA TYR A 204 17.47 11.51 -5.75
C TYR A 204 18.87 12.03 -5.47
N LYS A 205 18.92 13.20 -4.82
CA LYS A 205 20.18 13.80 -4.36
C LYS A 205 20.90 12.91 -3.34
N ASP A 206 20.17 12.46 -2.33
CA ASP A 206 20.65 11.58 -1.26
C ASP A 206 19.46 10.95 -0.52
N ALA A 207 19.72 10.02 0.40
CA ALA A 207 18.68 9.29 1.13
C ALA A 207 18.00 10.12 2.24
N MET A 208 18.43 11.36 2.49
CA MET A 208 17.96 12.22 3.58
C MET A 208 17.29 13.51 3.10
N CYS A 209 17.46 13.85 1.83
CA CYS A 209 16.96 15.08 1.26
C CYS A 209 15.43 15.12 1.31
N MET A 210 14.88 16.32 1.51
CA MET A 210 13.45 16.55 1.65
C MET A 210 13.01 17.78 0.87
N ASN A 211 11.89 17.69 0.16
CA ASN A 211 11.29 18.84 -0.49
C ASN A 211 9.76 18.76 -0.59
N THR A 212 9.13 19.93 -0.59
CA THR A 212 7.67 20.07 -0.63
C THR A 212 7.12 20.12 -2.05
N ASP A 213 7.81 19.56 -3.04
CA ASP A 213 7.24 19.26 -4.35
C ASP A 213 7.23 17.75 -4.67
N GLY A 214 7.91 16.94 -3.84
CA GLY A 214 7.97 15.48 -3.94
C GLY A 214 8.70 14.94 -5.17
N SER A 215 9.39 15.78 -5.92
CA SER A 215 9.95 15.46 -7.24
C SER A 215 11.43 15.07 -7.22
N SER A 216 12.27 15.84 -6.51
CA SER A 216 13.75 15.74 -6.57
C SER A 216 14.39 15.21 -5.30
N CYS A 217 13.67 15.26 -4.19
CA CYS A 217 14.08 14.65 -2.93
C CYS A 217 13.35 13.32 -2.71
N LEU A 218 14.02 12.39 -2.04
CA LEU A 218 13.40 11.11 -1.69
C LEU A 218 12.18 11.34 -0.80
N TRP A 219 12.30 12.28 0.15
CA TRP A 219 11.27 12.57 1.14
C TRP A 219 10.46 13.81 0.80
N TRP A 220 9.14 13.71 0.95
CA TRP A 220 8.22 14.85 0.93
C TRP A 220 8.21 15.58 2.27
N ASN A 221 8.13 14.80 3.35
CA ASN A 221 8.22 15.26 4.74
C ASN A 221 9.04 14.26 5.57
N ASN A 222 9.07 14.40 6.90
CA ASN A 222 9.86 13.53 7.77
C ASN A 222 9.37 12.08 7.85
N LEU A 223 8.28 11.72 7.17
CA LEU A 223 7.65 10.40 7.22
C LEU A 223 7.38 9.80 5.84
N HIS A 224 7.03 10.62 4.84
CA HIS A 224 6.48 10.16 3.57
C HIS A 224 7.45 10.40 2.41
N PRO A 225 7.66 9.40 1.53
CA PRO A 225 8.39 9.60 0.28
C PRO A 225 7.66 10.56 -0.68
N GLY A 226 8.42 11.18 -1.60
CA GLY A 226 7.85 12.02 -2.66
C GLY A 226 7.12 11.21 -3.74
N TRP A 227 6.35 11.87 -4.60
CA TRP A 227 5.64 11.20 -5.70
C TRP A 227 6.58 10.52 -6.70
N THR A 228 7.80 11.04 -6.90
CA THR A 228 8.79 10.36 -7.76
C THR A 228 9.14 8.98 -7.21
N TYR A 229 9.17 8.81 -5.88
CA TYR A 229 9.35 7.49 -5.26
C TYR A 229 8.19 6.57 -5.56
N HIS A 230 6.95 7.02 -5.40
CA HIS A 230 5.78 6.22 -5.73
C HIS A 230 5.73 5.83 -7.22
N LYS A 231 6.22 6.70 -8.11
CA LYS A 231 6.39 6.36 -9.53
C LYS A 231 7.42 5.25 -9.73
N ASN A 232 8.61 5.39 -9.16
CA ASN A 232 9.66 4.36 -9.24
C ASN A 232 9.19 3.03 -8.62
N GLN A 233 8.40 3.09 -7.54
CA GLN A 233 7.81 1.93 -6.89
C GLN A 233 6.79 1.24 -7.81
N ALA A 234 5.92 2.01 -8.47
CA ALA A 234 4.97 1.47 -9.43
C ALA A 234 5.67 0.78 -10.62
N ASP A 235 6.80 1.34 -11.09
CA ASP A 235 7.62 0.72 -12.14
C ASP A 235 8.27 -0.60 -11.67
N ASP A 236 8.79 -0.66 -10.42
CA ASP A 236 9.34 -1.90 -9.82
C ASP A 236 8.27 -2.98 -9.64
N MET A 237 7.04 -2.58 -9.30
CA MET A 237 5.90 -3.48 -9.12
C MET A 237 5.53 -4.25 -10.40
N LEU A 238 5.80 -3.72 -11.60
CA LEU A 238 5.36 -4.32 -12.87
C LEU A 238 5.75 -5.79 -13.00
N ALA A 239 6.96 -6.17 -12.57
CA ALA A 239 7.40 -7.56 -12.61
C ALA A 239 6.58 -8.46 -11.68
N SER A 240 6.22 -7.97 -10.49
CA SER A 240 5.33 -8.66 -9.56
C SER A 240 3.89 -8.73 -10.08
N LEU A 241 3.44 -7.71 -10.81
CA LEU A 241 2.08 -7.61 -11.37
C LEU A 241 1.85 -8.48 -12.61
N ALA A 242 2.90 -8.96 -13.27
CA ALA A 242 2.80 -9.73 -14.51
C ALA A 242 1.82 -10.94 -14.44
N PRO A 243 1.74 -11.72 -13.34
CA PRO A 243 0.75 -12.80 -13.21
C PRO A 243 -0.71 -12.31 -13.22
N LEU A 244 -0.96 -11.04 -12.88
CA LEU A 244 -2.28 -10.40 -12.91
C LEU A 244 -2.61 -9.85 -14.32
N GLY A 245 -1.71 -10.01 -15.30
CA GLY A 245 -1.92 -9.62 -16.70
C GLY A 245 -1.41 -8.22 -17.08
N TRP A 246 -0.56 -7.62 -16.26
CA TRP A 246 0.08 -6.31 -16.48
C TRP A 246 1.41 -6.44 -17.24
#